data_AF-A0A9D8TEN2-F1
#
_entry.id   AF-A0A9D8TEN2-F1
#
_cell.length_a   1.000
_cell.length_b   1.000
_cell.length_c   1.000
_cell.angle_alpha   90.00
_cell.angle_beta   90.00
_cell.angle_gamma   90.00
#
_symmetry.space_group_name_H-M   'P 1'
#
loop_
_entity.id
_entity.type
_entity.pdbx_description
1 polymer ?
#
loop_
_entity_poly.entity_id
_entity_poly.type
_entity_poly.pdbx_seq_one_letter_code
_entity_poly.pdbx_strand_id
1 'polypeptide(L)' 'MMINKVILVGNVGKDPEVRYLEKNVAVARFSLATSERAYTNAKGVLVPEKTEWHNIVVWRGLAEVVEKHVR' A
#
# COMPACT_ATOMS: atom_id res chain seq x y z
N MET A 1 25.49 -6.65 -9.50
CA MET A 1 24.34 -5.76 -9.23
C MET A 1 23.38 -6.48 -8.30
N MET A 2 22.79 -5.81 -7.32
CA MET A 2 21.79 -6.37 -6.39
C MET A 2 20.39 -5.84 -6.73
N ILE A 3 19.36 -6.66 -6.53
CA ILE A 3 17.96 -6.31 -6.79
C ILE A 3 17.25 -6.06 -5.45
N ASN A 4 16.54 -4.94 -5.37
CA ASN A 4 15.55 -4.70 -4.33
C ASN A 4 14.19 -4.51 -4.99
N LYS A 5 13.26 -5.44 -4.76
CA LYS A 5 11.93 -5.47 -5.36
C LYS A 5 10.93 -5.93 -4.31
N VAL A 6 9.83 -5.20 -4.19
CA VAL A 6 8.70 -5.53 -3.30
C VAL A 6 7.43 -5.57 -4.15
N ILE A 7 6.56 -6.55 -3.89
CA ILE A 7 5.22 -6.65 -4.47
C ILE A 7 4.25 -6.74 -3.30
N LEU A 8 3.29 -5.82 -3.24
CA LEU A 8 2.24 -5.79 -2.23
C LEU A 8 0.88 -5.85 -2.92
N VAL A 9 -0.02 -6.66 -2.37
CA VAL A 9 -1.42 -6.76 -2.83
C VAL A 9 -2.30 -6.61 -1.61
N GLY A 10 -3.19 -5.61 -1.65
CA GLY A 10 -3.97 -5.22 -0.50
C GLY A 10 -4.96 -4.12 -0.83
N ASN A 11 -5.59 -3.57 0.21
CA ASN A 11 -6.57 -2.50 0.08
C ASN A 11 -6.01 -1.19 0.64
N VAL A 12 -6.39 -0.06 0.06
CA VAL A 12 -6.04 1.24 0.64
C VAL A 12 -6.85 1.48 1.91
N GLY A 13 -6.21 2.07 2.93
CA GLY A 13 -6.86 2.33 4.22
C GLY A 13 -7.70 3.60 4.25
N LYS A 14 -7.45 4.50 3.29
CA LYS A 14 -8.11 5.80 3.14
C LYS A 14 -7.77 6.38 1.77
N ASP A 15 -8.53 7.38 1.37
CA ASP A 15 -8.25 8.19 0.19
C ASP A 15 -6.79 8.69 0.19
N PRO A 16 -6.07 8.59 -0.94
CA PRO A 16 -4.71 9.09 -1.05
C PRO A 16 -4.60 10.59 -0.83
N GLU A 17 -3.61 10.99 -0.04
CA GLU A 17 -3.25 12.39 0.11
C GLU A 17 -2.31 12.81 -1.03
N VAL A 18 -2.78 13.70 -1.90
CA VAL A 18 -2.01 14.20 -3.06
C VAL A 18 -1.56 15.62 -2.80
N ARG A 19 -0.27 15.89 -3.03
CA ARG A 19 0.33 17.22 -2.94
C ARG A 19 1.12 17.53 -4.21
N TYR A 20 1.04 18.78 -4.66
CA TYR A 20 1.84 19.29 -5.76
C TYR A 20 2.97 20.14 -5.19
N LEU A 21 4.21 19.74 -5.46
CA LEU A 21 5.42 20.45 -5.07
C LEU A 21 5.81 21.48 -6.13
N GLU A 22 6.95 22.16 -5.91
CA GLU A 22 7.54 23.06 -6.88
C GLU A 22 7.65 22.41 -8.27
N LYS A 23 7.51 23.25 -9.32
CA LYS A 23 7.49 22.79 -10.72
C LYS A 23 6.37 21.78 -11.02
N ASN A 24 5.27 21.84 -10.26
CA ASN A 24 4.07 21.03 -10.45
C ASN A 24 4.32 19.51 -10.31
N VAL A 25 5.27 19.11 -9.45
CA VAL A 25 5.56 17.69 -9.23
C VAL A 25 4.55 17.10 -8.24
N ALA A 26 3.67 16.22 -8.74
CA ALA A 26 2.71 15.50 -7.91
C ALA A 26 3.37 14.41 -7.04
N VAL A 27 2.94 14.31 -5.79
CA VAL A 27 3.30 13.25 -4.84
C VAL A 27 2.03 12.77 -4.14
N ALA A 28 1.75 11.47 -4.20
CA ALA A 28 0.64 10.86 -3.48
C ALA A 28 1.15 9.96 -2.35
N ARG A 29 0.49 10.02 -1.21
CA ARG A 29 0.76 9.17 -0.04
C ARG A 29 -0.53 8.49 0.41
N PHE A 30 -0.45 7.19 0.64
CA PHE A 30 -1.58 6.41 1.16
C PHE A 30 -1.10 5.21 1.97
N SER A 31 -1.97 4.70 2.84
CA SER A 31 -1.73 3.46 3.57
C SER A 31 -2.31 2.28 2.80
N LEU A 32 -1.59 1.16 2.76
CA LEU A 32 -2.02 -0.10 2.17
C LEU A 32 -2.05 -1.19 3.24
N ALA A 33 -3.21 -1.79 3.45
CA ALA A 33 -3.40 -2.96 4.31
C ALA A 33 -3.21 -4.24 3.50
N THR A 34 -2.29 -5.10 3.93
CA THR A 34 -2.17 -6.48 3.45
C THR A 34 -2.52 -7.43 4.59
N SER A 35 -3.42 -8.37 4.34
CA SER A 35 -3.93 -9.26 5.40
C SER A 35 -3.63 -10.72 5.09
N GLU A 36 -3.07 -11.42 6.07
CA GLU A 36 -2.98 -12.87 6.08
C GLU A 36 -4.22 -13.42 6.77
N ARG A 37 -5.04 -14.19 6.02
CA ARG A 37 -6.27 -14.77 6.54
C ARG A 37 -6.00 -15.68 7.74
N ALA A 38 -6.93 -15.70 8.69
CA ALA A 38 -6.89 -16.65 9.79
C ALA A 38 -6.79 -18.09 9.26
N TYR A 39 -5.97 -18.91 9.91
CA TYR A 39 -5.80 -20.31 9.56
C TYR A 39 -5.51 -21.16 10.80
N THR A 40 -5.81 -22.44 10.73
CA THR A 40 -5.40 -23.40 11.76
C THR A 40 -4.06 -24.00 11.36
N ASN A 41 -3.08 -23.92 12.24
CA ASN A 41 -1.76 -24.49 11.96
C ASN A 41 -1.75 -26.02 12.16
N ALA A 42 -0.66 -26.68 11.78
CA ALA A 42 -0.51 -28.14 11.91
C ALA A 42 -0.59 -28.68 13.35
N LYS A 43 -0.50 -27.81 14.37
CA LYS A 43 -0.64 -28.15 15.79
C LYS A 43 -2.07 -27.95 16.32
N GLY A 44 -3.02 -27.65 15.44
CA GLY A 44 -4.43 -27.41 15.79
C GLY A 44 -4.70 -26.03 16.42
N VAL A 45 -3.72 -25.13 16.45
CA VAL A 45 -3.89 -23.79 17.03
C VAL A 45 -4.46 -22.85 15.98
N LEU A 46 -5.53 -22.13 16.33
CA LEU A 46 -6.08 -21.06 15.53
C LEU A 46 -5.11 -19.87 15.52
N VAL A 47 -4.58 -19.54 14.35
CA VAL A 47 -3.82 -18.32 14.11
C VAL A 47 -4.80 -17.26 13.62
N PRO A 48 -4.97 -16.15 14.35
CA PRO A 48 -5.90 -15.10 13.96
C PRO A 48 -5.42 -14.37 12.70
N GLU A 49 -6.34 -13.66 12.04
CA GLU A 49 -6.00 -12.79 10.92
C GLU A 49 -5.01 -11.72 11.37
N LYS A 50 -3.97 -11.51 10.56
CA LYS A 50 -2.95 -10.49 10.80
C LYS A 50 -2.94 -9.51 9.63
N THR A 51 -3.10 -8.23 9.94
CA THR A 51 -3.03 -7.15 8.95
C THR A 51 -1.77 -6.33 9.17
N GLU A 52 -1.02 -6.12 8.08
CA GLU A 52 0.16 -5.27 8.04
C GLU A 52 -0.12 -4.01 7.23
N TRP A 53 0.35 -2.88 7.74
CA TRP A 53 0.09 -1.56 7.17
C TRP A 53 1.37 -0.96 6.59
N HIS A 54 1.28 -0.55 5.34
CA HIS A 54 2.40 -0.03 4.56
C HIS A 54 2.11 1.41 4.16
N ASN A 55 3.08 2.30 4.31
CA ASN A 55 2.99 3.66 3.78
C ASN A 55 3.59 3.69 2.37
N ILE A 56 2.74 3.91 1.36
CA ILE A 56 3.13 3.95 -0.04
C ILE A 56 3.29 5.40 -0.47
N VAL A 57 4.40 5.71 -1.14
CA VAL A 57 4.69 7.02 -1.72
C VAL A 57 4.92 6.84 -3.21
N VAL A 58 4.12 7.54 -4.02
CA VAL A 58 4.28 7.55 -5.49
C VAL A 58 4.47 8.98 -5.99
N TRP A 59 5.13 9.13 -7.13
CA TRP A 59 5.58 10.41 -7.66
C TRP A 59 5.15 10.61 -9.12
N ARG A 60 5.03 11.88 -9.53
CA ARG A 60 4.79 12.32 -10.91
C ARG A 60 3.54 11.65 -11.51
N GLY A 61 3.61 11.14 -12.73
CA GLY A 61 2.46 10.55 -13.42
C GLY A 61 1.77 9.42 -12.64
N LEU A 62 2.50 8.65 -11.80
CA LEU A 62 1.86 7.64 -10.94
C LEU A 62 1.04 8.27 -9.81
N ALA A 63 1.47 9.41 -9.28
CA ALA A 63 0.67 10.16 -8.31
C ALA A 63 -0.63 10.69 -8.93
N GLU A 64 -0.57 11.18 -10.17
CA GLU A 64 -1.76 11.64 -10.91
C GLU A 64 -2.73 10.49 -11.23
N VAL A 65 -2.22 9.29 -11.52
CA VAL A 65 -3.04 8.08 -11.69
C VAL A 65 -3.74 7.72 -10.38
N VAL A 66 -3.00 7.74 -9.27
CA VAL A 66 -3.56 7.46 -7.93
C VAL A 66 -4.66 8.48 -7.57
N GLU A 67 -4.43 9.76 -7.81
CA GLU A 67 -5.41 10.84 -7.58
C GLU A 67 -6.75 10.56 -8.30
N LYS A 68 -6.68 10.12 -9.56
CA LYS A 68 -7.85 9.90 -10.41
C LYS A 68 -8.63 8.62 -10.08
N HIS A 69 -7.96 7.58 -9.60
CA HIS A 69 -8.52 6.22 -9.64
C HIS A 69 -8.58 5.48 -8.30
N VAL A 70 -7.89 5.94 -7.26
CA VAL A 70 -7.79 5.22 -5.98
C VAL A 70 -8.64 5.91 -4.90
N ARG A 71 -9.39 5.13 -4.13
CA ARG A 71 -10.22 5.54 -2.99
C ARG A 71 -10.11 4.50 -1.89
#